data_AF-A0A7T4YHX9-F1
#
_entry.id   AF-A0A7T4YHX9-F1
#
_cell.length_a   1.000
_cell.length_b   1.000
_cell.length_c   1.000
_cell.angle_alpha   90.00
_cell.angle_beta   90.00
_cell.angle_gamma   90.00
#
_symmetry.space_group_name_H-M   'P 1'
#
loop_
_entity.id
_entity.type
_entity.pdbx_description
1 polymer ?
#
loop_
_entity_poly.entity_id
_entity_poly.type
_entity_poly.pdbx_seq_one_letter_code
_entity_poly.pdbx_strand_id
1 'polypeptide(L)'
;MSSTNPSSTYKLSGKFDPKSLLLLLTASSTISAILGIIYGIALYYMPYQKYAMSLTIAVGIALGLATLYLASFTQIRNRMIVTLSIIPASLITFYFASVSNTFALSDYQTLSILPHDLFNEMKYYVENGAWVIQSKHTDSKTEGKGAYLIFVWSGELITLIITGIIMFRMLFQNVVYCEHCKAWVKKAYEYGPFITSTPPATIKQQIESGDYSFTNDLTLAEEILGDIEKPENNQYIFNIDIKQCDTCSNLHLLKMKSFKRYDPDGQAFFNTKTHIKNNIITADQLDNVLEAFNEFKATPINLIL
;
A
#
# COMPACT_ATOMS: atom_id res chain seq x y z
N MET A 1 -16.07 -18.98 -28.72
CA MET A 1 -16.64 -17.68 -29.07
C MET A 1 -17.39 -17.15 -27.86
N SER A 2 -16.75 -16.36 -26.99
CA SER A 2 -17.42 -15.70 -25.87
C SER A 2 -17.95 -14.35 -26.34
N SER A 3 -19.24 -14.11 -26.13
CA SER A 3 -19.85 -12.80 -26.30
C SER A 3 -19.03 -11.74 -25.55
N THR A 4 -18.55 -10.74 -26.28
CA THR A 4 -17.84 -9.58 -25.75
C THR A 4 -18.82 -8.74 -24.94
N ASN A 5 -18.91 -9.06 -23.64
CA ASN A 5 -19.65 -8.23 -22.70
C ASN A 5 -19.04 -6.82 -22.65
N PRO A 6 -19.87 -5.78 -22.48
CA PRO A 6 -19.41 -4.40 -22.37
C PRO A 6 -18.37 -4.29 -21.24
N SER A 7 -17.18 -3.82 -21.61
CA SER A 7 -16.06 -3.35 -20.78
C SER A 7 -16.08 -3.74 -19.29
N SER A 8 -15.81 -5.02 -19.00
CA SER A 8 -15.79 -5.46 -17.61
C SER A 8 -14.57 -4.89 -16.88
N THR A 9 -14.80 -4.08 -15.86
CA THR A 9 -13.76 -3.67 -14.90
C THR A 9 -13.15 -4.90 -14.24
N TYR A 10 -11.83 -5.01 -14.27
CA TYR A 10 -11.11 -6.13 -13.66
C TYR A 10 -11.38 -6.23 -12.14
N LYS A 11 -11.67 -7.44 -11.69
CA LYS A 11 -11.81 -7.79 -10.28
C LYS A 11 -11.01 -9.06 -9.99
N LEU A 12 -10.28 -9.06 -8.88
CA LEU A 12 -9.62 -10.26 -8.38
C LEU A 12 -10.66 -11.35 -8.09
N SER A 13 -10.33 -12.60 -8.41
CA SER A 13 -11.25 -13.74 -8.23
C SER A 13 -11.57 -14.06 -6.78
N GLY A 14 -10.80 -13.54 -5.81
CA GLY A 14 -10.98 -13.82 -4.39
C GLY A 14 -10.63 -15.25 -3.97
N LYS A 15 -10.04 -16.05 -4.88
CA LYS A 15 -9.65 -17.44 -4.62
C LYS A 15 -8.37 -17.51 -3.77
N PHE A 16 -8.29 -18.54 -2.94
CA PHE A 16 -7.11 -18.89 -2.15
C PHE A 16 -7.03 -20.42 -1.99
N ASP A 17 -5.82 -20.92 -1.78
CA ASP A 17 -5.55 -22.32 -1.40
C ASP A 17 -5.29 -22.36 0.11
N PRO A 18 -5.91 -23.28 0.89
CA PRO A 18 -5.58 -23.50 2.29
C PRO A 18 -4.08 -23.69 2.56
N LYS A 19 -3.33 -24.32 1.65
CA LYS A 19 -1.87 -24.48 1.79
C LYS A 19 -1.14 -23.14 1.71
N SER A 20 -1.53 -22.28 0.77
CA SER A 20 -1.03 -20.91 0.67
C SER A 20 -1.32 -20.10 1.92
N LEU A 21 -2.51 -20.26 2.52
CA LEU A 21 -2.87 -19.59 3.76
C LEU A 21 -1.97 -20.02 4.92
N LEU A 22 -1.72 -21.33 5.07
CA LEU A 22 -0.81 -21.84 6.10
C LEU A 22 0.61 -21.28 5.90
N LEU A 23 1.09 -21.24 4.66
CA LEU A 23 2.40 -20.68 4.33
C LEU A 23 2.46 -19.16 4.62
N LEU A 24 1.41 -18.41 4.28
CA LEU A 24 1.30 -16.98 4.60
C LEU A 24 1.39 -16.75 6.11
N LEU A 25 0.61 -17.50 6.91
CA LEU A 25 0.57 -17.33 8.37
C LEU A 25 1.90 -17.71 9.04
N THR A 26 2.55 -18.78 8.61
CA THR A 26 3.83 -19.22 9.19
C THR A 26 4.97 -18.27 8.83
N ALA A 27 5.05 -17.86 7.56
CA ALA A 27 6.05 -16.89 7.12
C ALA A 27 5.82 -15.51 7.74
N SER A 28 4.58 -15.02 7.81
CA SER A 28 4.25 -13.74 8.42
C SER A 28 4.53 -13.74 9.92
N SER A 29 4.25 -14.84 10.63
CA SER A 29 4.58 -15.00 12.05
C SER A 29 6.09 -14.88 12.30
N THR A 30 6.90 -15.51 11.44
CA THR A 30 8.37 -15.46 11.54
C THR A 30 8.90 -14.04 11.33
N ILE A 31 8.45 -13.36 10.26
CA ILE A 31 8.84 -11.97 9.99
C ILE A 31 8.35 -11.03 11.10
N SER A 32 7.15 -11.24 11.61
CA SER A 32 6.56 -10.47 12.71
C SER A 32 7.37 -10.59 14.00
N ALA A 33 7.82 -11.79 14.34
CA ALA A 33 8.67 -12.01 15.51
C ALA A 33 10.00 -11.25 15.38
N ILE A 34 10.64 -11.31 14.20
CA ILE A 34 11.89 -10.60 13.92
C ILE A 34 11.68 -9.08 14.02
N LEU A 35 10.63 -8.54 13.38
CA LEU A 35 10.29 -7.12 13.46
C LEU A 35 9.97 -6.69 14.89
N GLY A 36 9.29 -7.55 15.66
CA GLY A 36 8.99 -7.31 17.07
C GLY A 36 10.26 -7.18 17.90
N ILE A 37 11.20 -8.11 17.75
CA ILE A 37 12.51 -8.06 18.46
C ILE A 37 13.25 -6.77 18.13
N ILE A 38 13.34 -6.40 16.84
CA ILE A 38 14.00 -5.17 16.41
C ILE A 38 13.29 -3.94 17.01
N TYR A 39 11.96 -3.92 16.99
CA TYR A 39 11.16 -2.84 17.54
C TYR A 39 11.35 -2.68 19.05
N GLY A 40 11.30 -3.77 19.82
CA GLY A 40 11.45 -3.71 21.28
C GLY A 40 12.84 -3.27 21.72
N ILE A 41 13.90 -3.74 21.05
CA ILE A 41 15.27 -3.25 21.30
C ILE A 41 15.38 -1.76 20.94
N ALA A 42 14.78 -1.33 19.83
CA ALA A 42 14.82 0.07 19.43
C ALA A 42 14.09 0.98 20.43
N LEU A 43 12.98 0.52 21.03
CA LEU A 43 12.28 1.26 22.09
C LEU A 43 13.18 1.50 23.31
N TYR A 44 13.93 0.48 23.75
CA TYR A 44 14.87 0.61 24.87
C TYR A 44 15.93 1.69 24.66
N TYR A 45 16.50 1.78 23.45
CA TYR A 45 17.54 2.77 23.13
C TYR A 45 17.01 4.17 22.81
N MET A 46 15.70 4.37 22.67
CA MET A 46 15.12 5.67 22.34
C MET A 46 14.81 6.49 23.61
N PRO A 47 15.50 7.61 23.86
CA PRO A 47 15.32 8.40 25.08
C PRO A 47 14.00 9.19 25.12
N TYR A 48 13.26 9.28 24.01
CA TYR A 48 12.03 10.07 23.94
C TYR A 48 10.84 9.24 23.46
N GLN A 49 9.85 9.07 24.34
CA GLN A 49 8.58 8.41 24.06
C GLN A 49 7.83 8.99 22.84
N LYS A 50 8.11 10.25 22.48
CA LYS A 50 7.50 10.90 21.30
C LYS A 50 7.84 10.20 19.98
N TYR A 51 9.01 9.57 19.88
CA TYR A 51 9.41 8.84 18.67
C TYR A 51 8.90 7.41 18.64
N ALA A 52 8.46 6.85 19.78
CA ALA A 52 7.90 5.51 19.85
C ALA A 52 6.74 5.35 18.86
N MET A 53 5.79 6.29 18.86
CA MET A 53 4.65 6.26 17.93
C MET A 53 5.07 6.29 16.45
N SER A 54 6.05 7.11 16.08
CA SER A 54 6.58 7.14 14.71
C SER A 54 7.22 5.82 14.32
N LEU A 55 7.95 5.20 15.25
CA LEU A 55 8.52 3.88 15.04
C LEU A 55 7.44 2.80 14.92
N THR A 56 6.39 2.85 15.75
CA THR A 56 5.22 1.96 15.65
C THR A 56 4.58 2.05 14.27
N ILE A 57 4.37 3.26 13.75
CA ILE A 57 3.85 3.48 12.38
C ILE A 57 4.77 2.85 11.34
N ALA A 58 6.09 3.06 11.46
CA ALA A 58 7.07 2.50 10.53
C ALA A 58 7.06 0.96 10.54
N VAL A 59 7.00 0.34 11.73
CA VAL A 59 6.90 -1.13 11.87
C VAL A 59 5.59 -1.65 11.30
N GLY A 60 4.47 -0.96 11.53
CA GLY A 60 3.18 -1.33 10.93
C GLY A 60 3.19 -1.22 9.40
N ILE A 61 3.81 -0.19 8.82
CA ILE A 61 4.05 -0.08 7.37
C ILE A 61 4.88 -1.27 6.87
N ALA A 62 5.98 -1.61 7.56
CA ALA A 62 6.82 -2.75 7.21
C ALA A 62 6.06 -4.07 7.25
N LEU A 63 5.19 -4.28 8.24
CA LEU A 63 4.29 -5.45 8.31
C LEU A 63 3.32 -5.50 7.13
N GLY A 64 2.73 -4.37 6.74
CA GLY A 64 1.85 -4.28 5.57
C GLY A 64 2.57 -4.63 4.26
N LEU A 65 3.80 -4.14 4.08
CA LEU A 65 4.65 -4.46 2.94
C LEU A 65 5.07 -5.93 2.91
N ALA A 66 5.52 -6.49 4.04
CA ALA A 66 5.88 -7.90 4.15
C ALA A 66 4.68 -8.80 3.85
N THR A 67 3.50 -8.45 4.36
CA THR A 67 2.27 -9.20 4.10
C THR A 67 1.87 -9.13 2.62
N LEU A 68 2.01 -7.97 1.96
CA LEU A 68 1.82 -7.84 0.52
C LEU A 68 2.73 -8.79 -0.26
N TYR A 69 4.03 -8.76 0.02
CA TYR A 69 5.02 -9.60 -0.64
C TYR A 69 4.72 -11.10 -0.45
N LEU A 70 4.38 -11.50 0.79
CA LEU A 70 4.01 -12.89 1.08
C LEU A 70 2.69 -13.29 0.40
N ALA A 71 1.70 -12.41 0.34
CA ALA A 71 0.44 -12.68 -0.37
C ALA A 71 0.67 -12.83 -1.88
N SER A 72 1.55 -12.01 -2.46
CA SER A 72 2.02 -12.15 -3.84
C SER A 72 2.71 -13.50 -4.03
N PHE A 73 3.66 -13.86 -3.16
CA PHE A 73 4.42 -15.11 -3.24
C PHE A 73 3.51 -16.35 -3.12
N THR A 74 2.55 -16.34 -2.20
CA THR A 74 1.60 -17.43 -1.96
C THR A 74 0.38 -17.42 -2.89
N GLN A 75 0.28 -16.43 -3.78
CA GLN A 75 -0.79 -16.27 -4.76
C GLN A 75 -2.21 -16.15 -4.15
N ILE A 76 -2.32 -15.59 -2.94
CA ILE A 76 -3.62 -15.37 -2.29
C ILE A 76 -4.27 -14.13 -2.90
N ARG A 77 -5.42 -14.33 -3.55
CA ARG A 77 -6.17 -13.25 -4.23
C ARG A 77 -7.33 -12.72 -3.40
N ASN A 78 -7.56 -13.30 -2.22
CA ASN A 78 -8.60 -12.87 -1.31
C ASN A 78 -8.10 -11.74 -0.40
N ARG A 79 -8.50 -10.51 -0.72
CA ARG A 79 -8.12 -9.31 0.04
C ARG A 79 -8.50 -9.40 1.52
N MET A 80 -9.64 -10.01 1.84
CA MET A 80 -10.12 -10.10 3.22
C MET A 80 -9.23 -11.01 4.05
N ILE A 81 -8.89 -12.19 3.52
CA ILE A 81 -8.00 -13.15 4.20
C ILE A 81 -6.63 -12.55 4.47
N VAL A 82 -6.03 -11.89 3.47
CA VAL A 82 -4.73 -11.23 3.65
C VAL A 82 -4.83 -10.10 4.67
N THR A 83 -5.89 -9.29 4.63
CA THR A 83 -6.13 -8.24 5.64
C THR A 83 -6.26 -8.83 7.05
N LEU A 84 -7.00 -9.93 7.20
CA LEU A 84 -7.18 -10.60 8.49
C LEU A 84 -5.87 -11.20 9.02
N SER A 85 -4.95 -11.62 8.15
CA SER A 85 -3.63 -12.14 8.55
C SER A 85 -2.71 -11.09 9.19
N ILE A 86 -2.97 -9.78 8.95
CA ILE A 86 -2.21 -8.68 9.56
C ILE A 86 -2.48 -8.59 11.07
N ILE A 87 -3.68 -8.98 11.53
CA ILE A 87 -4.05 -8.92 12.95
C ILE A 87 -3.18 -9.87 13.80
N PRO A 88 -3.12 -11.19 13.54
CA PRO A 88 -2.23 -12.08 14.30
C PRO A 88 -0.75 -11.72 14.10
N ALA A 89 -0.34 -11.27 12.92
CA ALA A 89 1.01 -10.77 12.67
C ALA A 89 1.38 -9.58 13.59
N SER A 90 0.46 -8.62 13.75
CA SER A 90 0.64 -7.47 14.65
C SER A 90 0.69 -7.88 16.12
N LEU A 91 -0.14 -8.85 16.53
CA LEU A 91 -0.10 -9.41 17.89
C LEU A 91 1.23 -10.10 18.19
N ILE A 92 1.74 -10.91 17.25
CA ILE A 92 3.05 -11.55 17.37
C ILE A 92 4.16 -10.50 17.44
N THR A 93 4.11 -9.48 16.58
CA THR A 93 5.08 -8.37 16.61
C THR A 93 5.09 -7.68 17.97
N PHE A 94 3.91 -7.33 18.48
CA PHE A 94 3.76 -6.66 19.78
C PHE A 94 4.23 -7.53 20.95
N TYR A 95 3.95 -8.84 20.89
CA TYR A 95 4.42 -9.83 21.86
C TYR A 95 5.95 -9.87 21.91
N PHE A 96 6.61 -10.11 20.79
CA PHE A 96 8.08 -10.19 20.72
C PHE A 96 8.76 -8.84 20.98
N ALA A 97 8.09 -7.72 20.68
CA ALA A 97 8.55 -6.40 21.10
C ALA A 97 8.54 -6.23 22.62
N SER A 98 7.49 -6.73 23.28
CA SER A 98 7.42 -6.72 24.74
C SER A 98 8.51 -7.60 25.34
N VAL A 99 8.67 -8.85 24.86
CA VAL A 99 9.74 -9.77 25.31
C VAL A 99 11.14 -9.16 25.17
N SER A 100 11.45 -8.57 24.01
CA SER A 100 12.77 -7.99 23.76
C SER A 100 13.01 -6.69 24.52
N ASN A 101 11.98 -5.86 24.70
CA ASN A 101 12.08 -4.65 25.50
C ASN A 101 12.28 -4.98 26.99
N THR A 102 11.56 -5.97 27.55
CA THR A 102 11.78 -6.35 28.96
C THR A 102 13.14 -7.01 29.18
N PHE A 103 13.59 -7.82 28.22
CA PHE A 103 14.95 -8.37 28.22
C PHE A 103 16.00 -7.24 28.25
N ALA A 104 15.86 -6.22 27.41
CA ALA A 104 16.77 -5.07 27.39
C ALA A 104 16.71 -4.24 28.69
N LEU A 105 15.50 -4.02 29.24
CA LEU A 105 15.31 -3.33 30.52
C LEU A 105 15.91 -4.09 31.72
N SER A 106 16.03 -5.42 31.63
CA SER A 106 16.68 -6.25 32.65
C SER A 106 18.22 -6.28 32.53
N ASP A 107 18.81 -5.37 31.76
CA ASP A 107 20.23 -5.42 31.37
C ASP A 107 20.64 -6.78 30.79
N TYR A 108 19.74 -7.36 29.99
CA TYR A 108 19.92 -8.65 29.31
C TYR A 108 20.06 -9.85 30.25
N GLN A 109 19.52 -9.77 31.47
CA GLN A 109 19.61 -10.84 32.47
C GLN A 109 18.43 -11.82 32.43
N THR A 110 17.22 -11.33 32.12
CA THR A 110 15.99 -12.12 32.23
C THR A 110 15.22 -12.12 30.91
N LEU A 111 15.13 -13.31 30.28
CA LEU A 111 14.40 -13.49 29.02
C LEU A 111 13.02 -14.13 29.27
N SER A 112 11.99 -13.31 29.38
CA SER A 112 10.62 -13.75 29.67
C SER A 112 9.84 -14.14 28.42
N ILE A 113 10.15 -15.33 27.87
CA ILE A 113 9.47 -15.87 26.66
C ILE A 113 8.08 -16.40 26.97
N LEU A 114 7.81 -16.84 28.20
CA LEU A 114 6.50 -17.40 28.55
C LEU A 114 5.50 -16.27 28.79
N PRO A 115 4.25 -16.38 28.27
CA PRO A 115 3.26 -15.33 28.45
C PRO A 115 3.01 -14.96 29.90
N HIS A 116 3.04 -15.94 30.81
CA HIS A 116 2.81 -15.69 32.23
C HIS A 116 3.87 -14.76 32.83
N ASP A 117 5.15 -15.00 32.55
CA ASP A 117 6.26 -14.20 33.08
C ASP A 117 6.20 -12.78 32.52
N LEU A 118 5.96 -12.65 31.21
CA LEU A 118 5.79 -11.37 30.55
C LEU A 118 4.62 -10.55 31.15
N PHE A 119 3.48 -11.19 31.43
CA PHE A 119 2.36 -10.52 32.09
C PHE A 119 2.69 -10.04 33.51
N ASN A 120 3.47 -10.82 34.27
CA ASN A 120 3.91 -10.41 35.61
C ASN A 120 4.84 -9.20 35.55
N GLU A 121 5.76 -9.17 34.59
CA GLU A 121 6.63 -8.01 34.33
C GLU A 121 5.83 -6.79 33.89
N MET A 122 4.89 -6.95 32.95
CA MET A 122 4.00 -5.87 32.52
C MET A 122 3.20 -5.30 33.69
N LYS A 123 2.68 -6.17 34.58
CA LYS A 123 1.99 -5.74 35.80
C LYS A 123 2.92 -4.94 36.73
N TYR A 124 4.14 -5.42 36.92
CA TYR A 124 5.16 -4.70 37.69
C TYR A 124 5.40 -3.30 37.11
N TYR A 125 5.52 -3.15 35.78
CA TYR A 125 5.67 -1.84 35.14
C TYR A 125 4.43 -0.95 35.23
N VAL A 126 3.23 -1.52 35.22
CA VAL A 126 1.99 -0.75 35.44
C VAL A 126 1.94 -0.17 36.85
N GLU A 127 2.39 -0.92 37.86
CA GLU A 127 2.40 -0.49 39.26
C GLU A 127 3.55 0.49 39.56
N ASN A 128 4.75 0.20 39.05
CA ASN A 128 5.98 0.92 39.40
C ASN A 128 6.39 1.98 38.38
N GLY A 129 5.73 2.01 37.22
CA GLY A 129 6.01 2.91 36.11
C GLY A 129 7.07 2.33 35.18
N ALA A 130 6.85 2.48 33.87
CA ALA A 130 7.80 2.03 32.85
C ALA A 130 8.81 3.11 32.44
N TRP A 131 8.46 4.39 32.59
CA TRP A 131 9.31 5.53 32.25
C TRP A 131 8.94 6.79 33.03
N VAL A 132 9.87 7.75 33.06
CA VAL A 132 9.68 9.07 33.66
C VAL A 132 9.69 10.12 32.55
N ILE A 133 8.59 10.85 32.38
CA ILE A 133 8.57 12.02 31.48
C ILE A 133 9.01 13.23 32.29
N GLN A 134 10.21 13.75 31.99
CA GLN A 134 10.67 15.02 32.56
C GLN A 134 10.18 16.18 31.68
N SER A 135 9.31 17.03 32.24
CA SER A 135 8.90 18.27 31.57
C SER A 135 10.06 19.27 31.58
N LYS A 136 10.34 19.92 30.45
CA LYS A 136 11.35 21.00 30.39
C LYS A 136 10.92 22.28 31.13
N HIS A 137 9.63 22.42 31.43
CA HIS A 137 9.04 23.65 31.99
C HIS A 137 8.44 23.45 33.39
N THR A 138 8.60 22.27 33.98
CA THR A 138 8.00 21.95 35.27
C THR A 138 8.87 20.91 35.95
N ASP A 139 9.30 21.16 37.18
CA ASP A 139 10.07 20.19 37.99
C ASP A 139 9.23 18.95 38.38
N SER A 140 7.96 18.87 37.94
CA SER A 140 7.13 17.70 38.09
C SER A 140 7.56 16.58 37.13
N LYS A 141 8.03 15.48 37.71
CA LYS A 141 8.20 14.20 37.01
C LYS A 141 6.84 13.51 36.95
N THR A 142 6.28 13.36 35.76
CA THR A 142 5.08 12.53 35.58
C THR A 142 5.54 11.12 35.23
N GLU A 143 5.31 10.18 36.14
CA GLU A 143 5.60 8.77 35.92
C GLU A 143 4.45 8.14 35.13
N GLY A 144 4.77 7.45 34.03
CA GLY A 144 3.78 6.73 33.24
C GLY A 144 3.33 5.47 33.98
N LYS A 145 2.31 5.59 34.84
CA LYS A 145 1.79 4.51 35.70
C LYS A 145 0.33 4.18 35.41
N GLY A 146 -0.09 2.98 35.82
CA GLY A 146 -1.49 2.57 35.86
C GLY A 146 -2.15 2.49 34.48
N ALA A 147 -3.41 2.94 34.42
CA ALA A 147 -4.24 2.87 33.21
C ALA A 147 -3.65 3.62 32.01
N TYR A 148 -2.84 4.66 32.24
CA TYR A 148 -2.19 5.40 31.16
C TYR A 148 -1.23 4.52 30.35
N LEU A 149 -0.44 3.67 31.02
CA LEU A 149 0.50 2.76 30.37
C LEU A 149 -0.23 1.75 29.48
N ILE A 150 -1.32 1.17 30.00
CA ILE A 150 -2.18 0.23 29.26
C ILE A 150 -2.79 0.92 28.02
N PHE A 151 -3.21 2.18 28.15
CA PHE A 151 -3.75 2.95 27.03
C PHE A 151 -2.71 3.19 25.94
N VAL A 152 -1.47 3.56 26.30
CA VAL A 152 -0.36 3.75 25.35
C VAL A 152 -0.06 2.45 24.60
N TRP A 153 0.12 1.35 25.32
CA TRP A 153 0.36 0.03 24.72
C TRP A 153 -0.77 -0.44 23.81
N SER A 154 -2.02 -0.22 24.23
CA SER A 154 -3.19 -0.52 23.39
C SER A 154 -3.21 0.35 22.13
N GLY A 155 -2.85 1.63 22.26
CA GLY A 155 -2.70 2.56 21.14
C GLY A 155 -1.63 2.13 20.16
N GLU A 156 -0.48 1.66 20.64
CA GLU A 156 0.59 1.13 19.78
C GLU A 156 0.15 -0.12 19.01
N LEU A 157 -0.47 -1.09 19.69
CA LEU A 157 -0.99 -2.29 19.03
C LEU A 157 -2.04 -1.95 17.96
N ILE A 158 -2.99 -1.06 18.27
CA ILE A 158 -4.00 -0.60 17.30
C ILE A 158 -3.31 0.12 16.12
N THR A 159 -2.29 0.92 16.40
CA THR A 159 -1.52 1.63 15.36
C THR A 159 -0.81 0.65 14.43
N LEU A 160 -0.16 -0.40 14.95
CA LEU A 160 0.46 -1.47 14.13
C LEU A 160 -0.57 -2.10 13.18
N ILE A 161 -1.74 -2.47 13.71
CA ILE A 161 -2.82 -3.11 12.93
C ILE A 161 -3.33 -2.16 11.84
N ILE A 162 -3.69 -0.91 12.21
CA ILE A 162 -4.30 0.05 11.29
C ILE A 162 -3.31 0.42 10.19
N THR A 163 -2.07 0.78 10.54
CA THR A 163 -1.06 1.20 9.55
C THR A 163 -0.68 0.07 8.62
N GLY A 164 -0.55 -1.16 9.12
CA GLY A 164 -0.33 -2.35 8.27
C GLY A 164 -1.49 -2.61 7.30
N ILE A 165 -2.73 -2.51 7.77
CA ILE A 165 -3.93 -2.66 6.92
C ILE A 165 -3.99 -1.56 5.86
N ILE A 166 -3.77 -0.29 6.25
CA ILE A 166 -3.78 0.84 5.31
C ILE A 166 -2.71 0.63 4.24
N MET A 167 -1.48 0.33 4.64
CA MET A 167 -0.36 0.14 3.72
C MET A 167 -0.63 -1.00 2.72
N PHE A 168 -1.05 -2.17 3.22
CA PHE A 168 -1.45 -3.29 2.37
C PHE A 168 -2.56 -2.89 1.40
N ARG A 169 -3.64 -2.24 1.88
CA ARG A 169 -4.79 -1.86 1.06
C ARG A 169 -4.44 -0.86 -0.03
N MET A 170 -3.56 0.09 0.25
CA MET A 170 -3.13 1.12 -0.69
C MET A 170 -2.36 0.53 -1.88
N LEU A 171 -1.54 -0.49 -1.64
CA LEU A 171 -0.74 -1.14 -2.69
C LEU A 171 -1.50 -2.26 -3.40
N PHE A 172 -2.20 -3.12 -2.66
CA PHE A 172 -2.85 -4.32 -3.20
C PHE A 172 -3.94 -4.01 -4.23
N GLN A 173 -4.57 -2.82 -4.16
CA GLN A 173 -5.58 -2.40 -5.15
C GLN A 173 -5.02 -2.21 -6.57
N ASN A 174 -3.70 -2.00 -6.71
CA ASN A 174 -3.05 -1.84 -8.00
C ASN A 174 -2.47 -3.16 -8.53
N VAL A 175 -2.53 -4.22 -7.75
CA VAL A 175 -2.00 -5.53 -8.12
C VAL A 175 -2.99 -6.26 -9.02
N VAL A 176 -2.47 -6.91 -10.06
CA VAL A 176 -3.26 -7.64 -11.06
C VAL A 176 -2.76 -9.07 -11.15
N TYR A 177 -3.69 -10.02 -11.11
CA TYR A 177 -3.42 -11.44 -11.28
C TYR A 177 -3.99 -11.96 -12.61
N CYS A 178 -3.15 -12.59 -13.42
CA CYS A 178 -3.60 -13.31 -14.60
C CYS A 178 -4.06 -14.71 -14.21
N GLU A 179 -5.37 -14.95 -14.23
CA GLU A 179 -5.97 -16.24 -13.90
C GLU A 179 -5.55 -17.36 -14.85
N HIS A 180 -5.27 -17.04 -16.12
CA HIS A 180 -4.84 -18.00 -17.12
C HIS A 180 -3.42 -18.51 -16.85
N CYS A 181 -2.49 -17.61 -16.57
CA CYS A 181 -1.08 -17.94 -16.32
C CYS A 181 -0.77 -18.31 -14.87
N LYS A 182 -1.72 -18.06 -13.95
CA LYS A 182 -1.50 -18.18 -12.50
C LYS A 182 -0.29 -17.37 -12.03
N ALA A 183 -0.19 -16.13 -12.51
CA ALA A 183 0.92 -15.24 -12.20
C ALA A 183 0.44 -13.81 -12.01
N TRP A 184 1.12 -13.08 -11.11
CA TRP A 184 0.94 -11.63 -10.98
C TRP A 184 1.56 -10.92 -12.19
N VAL A 185 0.86 -9.92 -12.71
CA VAL A 185 1.32 -9.08 -13.81
C VAL A 185 2.41 -8.16 -13.29
N LYS A 186 3.60 -8.18 -13.90
CA LYS A 186 4.75 -7.37 -13.47
C LYS A 186 4.98 -6.16 -14.35
N LYS A 187 4.70 -6.25 -15.66
CA LYS A 187 4.83 -5.11 -16.56
C LYS A 187 3.62 -4.20 -16.52
N ALA A 188 3.91 -2.93 -16.31
CA ALA A 188 3.02 -1.82 -16.50
C ALA A 188 3.76 -0.74 -17.27
N TYR A 189 3.07 -0.09 -18.19
CA TYR A 189 3.59 0.99 -19.01
C TYR A 189 2.75 2.22 -18.76
N GLU A 190 3.38 3.36 -18.51
CA GLU A 190 2.72 4.66 -18.44
C GLU A 190 2.94 5.40 -19.75
N TYR A 191 1.85 5.91 -20.31
CA TYR A 191 1.83 6.77 -21.49
C TYR A 191 1.26 8.14 -21.11
N GLY A 192 1.84 9.19 -21.69
CA GLY A 192 1.50 10.59 -21.42
C GLY A 192 2.63 11.35 -20.73
N PRO A 193 2.36 12.54 -20.16
CA PRO A 193 1.05 13.17 -20.06
C PRO A 193 0.47 13.62 -21.40
N PHE A 194 -0.84 13.44 -21.55
CA PHE A 194 -1.61 13.83 -22.71
C PHE A 194 -2.59 14.96 -22.37
N ILE A 195 -2.86 15.84 -23.34
CA ILE A 195 -3.86 16.90 -23.27
C ILE A 195 -5.02 16.54 -24.19
N THR A 196 -6.24 16.78 -23.73
CA THR A 196 -7.46 16.67 -24.55
C THR A 196 -8.48 17.73 -24.12
N SER A 197 -9.31 18.17 -25.07
CA SER A 197 -10.51 18.98 -24.79
C SER A 197 -11.71 18.12 -24.37
N THR A 198 -11.66 16.80 -24.59
CA THR A 198 -12.76 15.89 -24.31
C THR A 198 -12.90 15.65 -22.79
N PRO A 199 -14.07 15.90 -22.20
CA PRO A 199 -14.26 15.70 -20.76
C PRO A 199 -14.03 14.24 -20.32
N PRO A 200 -13.42 13.99 -19.14
CA PRO A 200 -13.12 12.62 -18.68
C PRO A 200 -14.35 11.69 -18.55
N ALA A 201 -15.54 12.25 -18.34
CA ALA A 201 -16.78 11.48 -18.29
C ALA A 201 -17.15 10.89 -19.66
N THR A 202 -16.94 11.65 -20.74
CA THR A 202 -17.16 11.21 -22.12
C THR A 202 -16.16 10.13 -22.51
N ILE A 203 -14.87 10.35 -22.23
CA ILE A 203 -13.82 9.35 -22.48
C ILE A 203 -14.10 8.05 -21.73
N LYS A 204 -14.55 8.15 -20.47
CA LYS A 204 -14.95 6.98 -19.71
C LYS A 204 -16.09 6.21 -20.38
N GLN A 205 -17.13 6.91 -20.85
CA GLN A 205 -18.24 6.28 -21.56
C GLN A 205 -17.80 5.61 -22.86
N GLN A 206 -16.92 6.26 -23.64
CA GLN A 206 -16.35 5.71 -24.87
C GLN A 206 -15.59 4.40 -24.60
N ILE A 207 -14.66 4.42 -23.65
CA ILE A 207 -13.90 3.23 -23.23
C ILE A 207 -14.86 2.14 -22.71
N GLU A 208 -15.90 2.53 -21.97
CA GLU A 208 -16.90 1.57 -21.48
C GLU A 208 -17.73 0.94 -22.61
N SER A 209 -17.91 1.65 -23.73
CA SER A 209 -18.54 1.13 -24.94
C SER A 209 -17.58 0.38 -25.88
N GLY A 210 -16.28 0.36 -25.56
CA GLY A 210 -15.24 -0.21 -26.43
C GLY A 210 -14.88 0.67 -27.64
N ASP A 211 -15.31 1.93 -27.64
CA ASP A 211 -14.90 2.95 -28.58
C ASP A 211 -13.63 3.66 -28.06
N TYR A 212 -12.55 3.57 -28.82
CA TYR A 212 -11.26 4.19 -28.48
C TYR A 212 -10.97 5.41 -29.36
N SER A 213 -11.95 5.95 -30.07
CA SER A 213 -11.80 7.13 -30.93
C SER A 213 -11.24 8.37 -30.23
N PHE A 214 -11.38 8.45 -28.89
CA PHE A 214 -10.78 9.51 -28.08
C PHE A 214 -9.25 9.61 -28.26
N THR A 215 -8.57 8.54 -28.69
CA THR A 215 -7.12 8.55 -28.93
C THR A 215 -6.71 9.53 -30.02
N ASN A 216 -7.62 9.85 -30.94
CA ASN A 216 -7.39 10.83 -32.02
C ASN A 216 -7.35 12.28 -31.50
N ASP A 217 -7.94 12.55 -30.33
CA ASP A 217 -8.01 13.88 -29.72
C ASP A 217 -6.86 14.14 -28.73
N LEU A 218 -5.87 13.25 -28.66
CA LEU A 218 -4.81 13.31 -27.68
C LEU A 218 -3.56 13.96 -28.27
N THR A 219 -3.04 14.95 -27.56
CA THR A 219 -1.76 15.59 -27.90
C THR A 219 -0.81 15.48 -26.72
N LEU A 220 0.48 15.27 -26.96
CA LEU A 220 1.46 15.24 -25.87
C LEU A 220 1.51 16.61 -25.17
N ALA A 221 1.51 16.57 -23.84
CA ALA A 221 1.60 17.80 -23.08
C ALA A 221 2.96 18.50 -23.27
N GLU A 222 4.05 17.77 -23.51
CA GLU A 222 5.38 18.36 -23.73
C GLU A 222 5.44 19.28 -24.96
N GLU A 223 4.69 18.95 -26.02
CA GLU A 223 4.63 19.76 -27.24
C GLU A 223 3.95 21.13 -26.99
N ILE A 224 3.03 21.16 -26.03
CA ILE A 224 2.19 22.33 -25.74
C ILE A 224 2.73 23.13 -24.54
N LEU A 225 3.27 22.45 -23.52
CA LEU A 225 3.69 23.04 -22.24
C LEU A 225 5.11 23.63 -22.27
N GLY A 226 5.81 23.59 -23.40
CA GLY A 226 7.12 24.23 -23.58
C GLY A 226 7.13 25.72 -23.18
N ASP A 227 5.98 26.41 -23.29
CA ASP A 227 5.84 27.84 -22.95
C ASP A 227 4.53 28.20 -22.22
N ILE A 228 3.60 27.26 -22.01
CA ILE A 228 2.26 27.58 -21.50
C ILE A 228 2.18 27.37 -19.98
N GLU A 229 2.23 28.46 -19.23
CA GLU A 229 2.10 28.46 -17.76
C GLU A 229 0.73 27.92 -17.29
N LYS A 230 -0.33 27.98 -18.12
CA LYS A 230 -1.68 27.50 -17.78
C LYS A 230 -2.42 26.90 -18.99
N PRO A 231 -2.90 25.64 -18.90
CA PRO A 231 -3.76 25.06 -19.94
C PRO A 231 -5.02 25.94 -20.12
N GLU A 232 -5.53 26.03 -21.35
CA GLU A 232 -6.75 26.77 -21.63
C GLU A 232 -7.93 26.23 -20.80
N ASN A 233 -8.95 27.07 -20.56
CA ASN A 233 -10.03 26.83 -19.57
C ASN A 233 -10.85 25.53 -19.72
N ASN A 234 -10.60 24.69 -20.74
CA ASN A 234 -11.30 23.43 -20.99
C ASN A 234 -10.38 22.25 -21.33
N GLN A 235 -9.06 22.36 -21.12
CA GLN A 235 -8.12 21.27 -21.37
C GLN A 235 -7.95 20.37 -20.15
N TYR A 236 -7.86 19.07 -20.38
CA TYR A 236 -7.64 18.04 -19.36
C TYR A 236 -6.34 17.31 -19.62
N ILE A 237 -5.53 17.15 -18.55
CA ILE A 237 -4.28 16.39 -18.61
C ILE A 237 -4.54 14.98 -18.04
N PHE A 238 -4.12 13.93 -18.74
CA PHE A 238 -4.26 12.56 -18.29
C PHE A 238 -3.05 11.68 -18.63
N ASN A 239 -2.85 10.62 -17.83
CA ASN A 239 -1.94 9.51 -18.09
C ASN A 239 -2.75 8.24 -18.27
N ILE A 240 -2.25 7.38 -19.15
CA ILE A 240 -2.82 6.06 -19.43
C ILE A 240 -1.81 5.03 -18.97
N ASP A 241 -2.17 4.24 -17.95
CA ASP A 241 -1.41 3.07 -17.55
C ASP A 241 -1.97 1.85 -18.30
N ILE A 242 -1.11 1.12 -18.99
CA ILE A 242 -1.42 -0.16 -19.61
C ILE A 242 -0.69 -1.26 -18.84
N LYS A 243 -1.42 -2.28 -18.40
CA LYS A 243 -0.83 -3.49 -17.81
C LYS A 243 -1.06 -4.67 -18.72
N GLN A 244 -0.03 -5.47 -18.93
CA GLN A 244 -0.09 -6.65 -19.79
C GLN A 244 0.53 -7.84 -19.09
N CYS A 245 -0.13 -9.00 -19.16
CA CYS A 245 0.45 -10.24 -18.63
C CYS A 245 1.70 -10.63 -19.43
N ASP A 246 2.83 -10.76 -18.71
CA ASP A 246 4.15 -11.07 -19.27
C ASP A 246 4.28 -12.47 -19.87
N THR A 247 3.37 -13.37 -19.52
CA THR A 247 3.46 -14.79 -19.86
C THR A 247 2.59 -15.17 -21.05
N CYS A 248 1.34 -14.72 -21.11
CA CYS A 248 0.43 -15.10 -22.20
C CYS A 248 -0.04 -13.96 -23.08
N SER A 249 0.17 -12.69 -22.69
CA SER A 249 -0.43 -11.54 -23.37
C SER A 249 -1.95 -11.62 -23.56
N ASN A 250 -2.70 -12.46 -22.83
CA ASN A 250 -4.16 -12.55 -22.96
C ASN A 250 -4.92 -11.61 -22.01
N LEU A 251 -4.20 -10.94 -21.10
CA LEU A 251 -4.79 -9.99 -20.16
C LEU A 251 -4.14 -8.64 -20.36
N HIS A 252 -4.94 -7.69 -20.85
CA HIS A 252 -4.58 -6.29 -21.00
C HIS A 252 -5.54 -5.45 -20.19
N LEU A 253 -5.00 -4.50 -19.43
CA LEU A 253 -5.78 -3.61 -18.60
C LEU A 253 -5.41 -2.17 -18.86
N LEU A 254 -6.42 -1.33 -19.05
CA LEU A 254 -6.27 0.10 -19.19
C LEU A 254 -6.72 0.81 -17.91
N LYS A 255 -5.89 1.72 -17.42
CA LYS A 255 -6.22 2.62 -16.31
C LYS A 255 -5.95 4.05 -16.74
N MET A 256 -6.92 4.92 -16.53
CA MET A 256 -6.81 6.33 -16.91
C MET A 256 -6.86 7.20 -15.66
N LYS A 257 -5.86 8.07 -15.51
CA LYS A 257 -5.75 9.05 -14.43
C LYS A 257 -5.73 10.45 -15.02
N SER A 258 -6.52 11.37 -14.51
CA SER A 258 -6.36 12.80 -14.82
C SER A 258 -5.58 13.51 -13.73
N PHE A 259 -4.88 14.56 -14.12
CA PHE A 259 -4.23 15.48 -13.20
C PHE A 259 -4.94 16.83 -13.26
N LYS A 260 -5.24 17.39 -12.09
CA LYS A 260 -5.56 18.81 -11.97
C LYS A 260 -4.34 19.50 -11.39
N ARG A 261 -3.73 20.40 -12.16
CA ARG A 261 -2.72 21.32 -11.65
C ARG A 261 -3.44 22.36 -10.81
N TYR A 262 -3.18 22.35 -9.50
CA TYR A 262 -3.51 23.45 -8.62
C TYR A 262 -2.22 24.21 -8.35
N ASP A 263 -2.27 25.52 -8.59
CA ASP A 263 -1.12 26.39 -8.34
C ASP A 263 -1.57 27.64 -7.56
N PRO A 264 -1.75 27.55 -6.23
CA PRO A 264 -2.06 28.71 -5.39
C PRO A 264 -0.85 29.61 -5.17
N ASP A 265 0.37 29.04 -5.15
CA ASP A 265 1.60 29.68 -4.64
C ASP A 265 2.84 29.52 -5.55
N GLY A 266 2.68 29.11 -6.82
CA GLY A 266 3.79 28.77 -7.73
C GLY A 266 4.33 27.34 -7.57
N GLN A 267 3.74 26.53 -6.68
CA GLN A 267 4.09 25.11 -6.52
C GLN A 267 3.01 24.24 -7.19
N ALA A 268 3.40 23.52 -8.24
CA ALA A 268 2.50 22.64 -8.97
C ALA A 268 2.10 21.43 -8.11
N PHE A 269 0.89 21.45 -7.54
CA PHE A 269 0.28 20.28 -6.92
C PHE A 269 -0.59 19.55 -7.93
N PHE A 270 -0.30 18.26 -8.14
CA PHE A 270 -1.07 17.41 -9.03
C PHE A 270 -2.05 16.56 -8.21
N ASN A 271 -3.32 16.98 -8.16
CA ASN A 271 -4.37 16.10 -7.64
C ASN A 271 -4.70 15.06 -8.71
N THR A 272 -4.33 13.80 -8.44
CA THR A 272 -4.56 12.69 -9.36
C THR A 272 -5.91 12.06 -9.10
N LYS A 273 -6.84 12.15 -10.06
CA LYS A 273 -8.14 11.47 -10.01
C LYS A 273 -8.14 10.30 -11.00
N THR A 274 -8.35 9.08 -10.50
CA THR A 274 -8.52 7.90 -11.37
C THR A 274 -9.96 7.84 -11.88
N HIS A 275 -10.15 7.92 -13.20
CA HIS A 275 -11.47 7.85 -13.83
C HIS A 275 -11.85 6.42 -14.21
N ILE A 276 -10.87 5.65 -14.66
CA ILE A 276 -11.04 4.27 -15.12
C ILE A 276 -10.04 3.40 -14.37
N LYS A 277 -10.52 2.36 -13.70
CA LYS A 277 -9.70 1.45 -12.89
C LYS A 277 -9.62 0.10 -13.57
N ASN A 278 -8.50 -0.21 -14.22
CA ASN A 278 -8.19 -1.54 -14.76
C ASN A 278 -9.33 -2.11 -15.64
N ASN A 279 -9.74 -1.37 -16.68
CA ASN A 279 -10.70 -1.86 -17.66
C ASN A 279 -10.04 -2.94 -18.52
N ILE A 280 -10.71 -4.08 -18.74
CA ILE A 280 -10.19 -5.16 -19.57
C ILE A 280 -10.39 -4.80 -21.04
N ILE A 281 -9.32 -4.83 -21.82
CA ILE A 281 -9.33 -4.54 -23.26
C ILE A 281 -8.85 -5.75 -24.06
N THR A 282 -9.33 -5.91 -25.29
CA THR A 282 -8.87 -6.98 -26.20
C THR A 282 -7.49 -6.66 -26.79
N ALA A 283 -6.85 -7.65 -27.42
CA ALA A 283 -5.59 -7.43 -28.13
C ALA A 283 -5.76 -6.40 -29.25
N ASP A 284 -6.80 -6.54 -30.09
CA ASP A 284 -7.08 -5.57 -31.17
C ASP A 284 -7.32 -4.15 -30.64
N GLN A 285 -8.01 -4.01 -29.51
CA GLN A 285 -8.22 -2.71 -28.86
C GLN A 285 -6.92 -2.14 -28.30
N LEU A 286 -6.07 -2.99 -27.72
CA LEU A 286 -4.75 -2.59 -27.27
C LEU A 286 -3.91 -2.11 -28.45
N ASP A 287 -3.91 -2.82 -29.57
CA ASP A 287 -3.14 -2.44 -30.76
C ASP A 287 -3.60 -1.10 -31.31
N ASN A 288 -4.92 -0.84 -31.39
CA ASN A 288 -5.44 0.48 -31.78
C ASN A 288 -4.98 1.60 -30.83
N VAL A 289 -4.99 1.33 -29.52
CA VAL A 289 -4.54 2.29 -28.50
C VAL A 289 -3.03 2.53 -28.59
N LEU A 290 -2.25 1.47 -28.80
CA LEU A 290 -0.79 1.56 -28.93
C LEU A 290 -0.38 2.19 -30.26
N GLU A 291 -1.12 1.98 -31.34
CA GLU A 291 -0.86 2.63 -32.63
C GLU A 291 -0.96 4.15 -32.50
N ALA A 292 -2.00 4.63 -31.83
CA ALA A 292 -2.13 6.04 -31.47
C ALA A 292 -1.02 6.53 -30.52
N PHE A 293 -0.34 5.62 -29.81
CA PHE A 293 0.76 5.95 -28.90
C PHE A 293 2.16 5.66 -29.44
N ASN A 294 2.30 5.12 -30.66
CA ASN A 294 3.59 4.67 -31.19
C ASN A 294 4.58 5.83 -31.36
N GLU A 295 4.09 7.06 -31.44
CA GLU A 295 4.92 8.27 -31.47
C GLU A 295 5.46 8.65 -30.07
N PHE A 296 4.98 8.01 -29.01
CA PHE A 296 5.23 8.39 -27.62
C PHE A 296 6.10 7.35 -26.89
N LYS A 297 7.09 7.84 -26.13
CA LYS A 297 7.95 6.97 -25.32
C LYS A 297 7.19 6.44 -24.11
N ALA A 298 6.97 5.13 -24.06
CA ALA A 298 6.45 4.47 -22.87
C ALA A 298 7.45 4.56 -21.71
N THR A 299 6.97 4.93 -20.52
CA THR A 299 7.78 4.83 -19.29
C THR A 299 7.46 3.53 -18.58
N PRO A 300 8.43 2.61 -18.37
CA PRO A 300 8.18 1.39 -17.65
C PRO A 300 7.90 1.68 -16.17
N ILE A 301 6.78 1.18 -15.66
CA ILE A 301 6.46 1.23 -14.23
C ILE A 301 6.86 -0.12 -13.62
N ASN A 302 7.81 -0.10 -12.70
CA ASN A 302 8.08 -1.26 -11.85
C ASN A 302 6.95 -1.42 -10.84
N LEU A 303 6.09 -2.42 -11.05
CA LEU A 303 5.09 -2.79 -10.05
C LEU A 303 5.80 -3.41 -8.85
N ILE A 304 5.73 -2.72 -7.70
CA ILE A 304 6.16 -3.29 -6.42
C ILE A 304 5.19 -4.44 -6.09
N LEU A 305 5.69 -5.67 -6.18
CA LEU A 305 4.99 -6.91 -5.81
C LEU A 305 5.69 -7.63 -4.67
#